data_AF-A0A6N4W9W9-F1
#
_entry.id   AF-A0A6N4W9W9-F1
#
_cell.length_a   1.000
_cell.length_b   1.000
_cell.length_c   1.000
_cell.angle_alpha   90.00
_cell.angle_beta   90.00
_cell.angle_gamma   90.00
#
_symmetry.space_group_name_H-M   'P 1'
#
loop_
_entity.id
_entity.type
_entity.pdbx_description
1 polymer ?
#
loop_
_entity_poly.entity_id
_entity_poly.type
_entity_poly.pdbx_seq_one_letter_code
_entity_poly.pdbx_strand_id
1 'polypeptide(L)'
;MDITEGPRPAARPSRPQPTLILLASAGLLCIAATVGSLAASGHLTTESAITGMPTANPNAVAAAAADRKAAEEAANLADLEIQVQRSMQDFFDDPANHRVDLGIKVLKVGLVKSAENQYEGMATMTANGGDPQEITVHVKADDRTMMWETDPGALIPLFR
;
A
#
# COMPACT_ATOMS: atom_id res chain seq x y z
N MET A 1 -22.31 -42.92 -43.19
CA MET A 1 -22.05 -43.14 -41.75
C MET A 1 -20.75 -42.39 -41.45
N ASP A 2 -20.72 -41.09 -41.70
CA ASP A 2 -21.30 -39.97 -40.93
C ASP A 2 -20.48 -39.71 -39.65
N ILE A 3 -19.52 -38.80 -39.83
CA ILE A 3 -18.56 -38.27 -38.88
C ILE A 3 -19.14 -36.98 -38.31
N THR A 4 -19.78 -37.06 -37.14
CA THR A 4 -20.31 -35.87 -36.47
C THR A 4 -19.17 -35.15 -35.72
N GLU A 5 -18.52 -34.27 -36.47
CA GLU A 5 -17.63 -33.20 -36.00
C GLU A 5 -18.41 -32.28 -35.05
N GLY A 6 -18.10 -32.35 -33.75
CA GLY A 6 -18.63 -31.42 -32.74
C GLY A 6 -17.97 -30.04 -32.87
N PRO A 7 -18.72 -28.94 -32.71
CA PRO A 7 -18.32 -27.61 -33.19
C PRO A 7 -17.15 -27.01 -32.42
N ARG A 8 -16.22 -26.43 -33.21
CA ARG A 8 -15.10 -25.57 -32.79
C ARG A 8 -15.56 -24.39 -31.91
N PRO A 9 -14.69 -23.90 -31.02
CA PRO A 9 -15.01 -22.81 -30.09
C PRO A 9 -15.36 -21.51 -30.84
N ALA A 10 -16.52 -20.96 -30.53
CA ALA A 10 -16.95 -19.67 -31.01
C ALA A 10 -16.06 -18.55 -30.41
N ALA A 11 -15.35 -17.84 -31.28
CA ALA A 11 -14.68 -16.59 -30.98
C ALA A 11 -15.70 -15.61 -30.38
N ARG A 12 -15.48 -15.19 -29.14
CA ARG A 12 -16.36 -14.24 -28.46
C ARG A 12 -15.90 -12.80 -28.78
N PRO A 13 -16.81 -11.90 -29.18
CA PRO A 13 -16.50 -10.55 -29.64
C PRO A 13 -15.85 -9.68 -28.55
N SER A 14 -14.86 -8.90 -29.01
CA SER A 14 -14.18 -7.81 -28.31
C SER A 14 -15.18 -6.82 -27.71
N ARG A 15 -15.26 -6.79 -26.37
CA ARG A 15 -16.01 -5.77 -25.63
C ARG A 15 -15.29 -4.42 -25.72
N PRO A 16 -16.03 -3.32 -25.94
CA PRO A 16 -15.47 -1.97 -25.95
C PRO A 16 -14.93 -1.61 -24.57
N GLN A 17 -13.72 -1.05 -24.54
CA GLN A 17 -13.09 -0.52 -23.33
C GLN A 17 -13.90 0.67 -22.79
N PRO A 18 -14.19 0.73 -21.49
CA PRO A 18 -14.73 1.94 -20.89
C PRO A 18 -13.62 3.02 -20.83
N THR A 19 -13.90 4.10 -21.54
CA THR A 19 -13.14 5.34 -21.65
C THR A 19 -12.70 5.88 -20.28
N LEU A 20 -11.38 6.07 -20.14
CA LEU A 20 -10.72 6.82 -19.08
C LEU A 20 -11.34 8.22 -18.92
N ILE A 21 -11.97 8.49 -17.79
CA ILE A 21 -12.32 9.85 -17.36
C ILE A 21 -11.12 10.39 -16.58
N LEU A 22 -10.39 11.29 -17.23
CA LEU A 22 -9.29 12.07 -16.69
C LEU A 22 -9.87 13.13 -15.74
N LEU A 23 -9.76 12.93 -14.43
CA LEU A 23 -10.03 13.98 -13.44
C LEU A 23 -8.70 14.61 -13.03
N ALA A 24 -8.42 15.73 -13.68
CA ALA A 24 -7.43 16.70 -13.22
C ALA A 24 -8.01 17.44 -12.01
N SER A 25 -7.46 17.18 -10.82
CA SER A 25 -7.63 18.05 -9.66
C SER A 25 -6.25 18.47 -9.16
N ALA A 26 -5.92 19.70 -9.49
CA ALA A 26 -4.80 20.46 -8.97
C ALA A 26 -4.87 20.55 -7.44
N GLY A 27 -3.76 20.20 -6.79
CA GLY A 27 -3.61 20.30 -5.34
C GLY A 27 -2.14 20.38 -4.96
N LEU A 28 -1.46 21.42 -5.47
CA LEU A 28 -0.11 21.79 -5.07
C LEU A 28 -0.14 22.27 -3.61
N LEU A 29 0.11 21.37 -2.66
CA LEU A 29 0.38 21.74 -1.27
C LEU A 29 1.90 21.85 -1.08
N CYS A 30 2.41 23.07 -1.32
CA CYS A 30 3.75 23.47 -0.91
C CYS A 30 3.82 23.46 0.62
N ILE A 31 4.37 22.39 1.21
CA ILE A 31 4.80 22.44 2.62
C ILE A 31 6.19 23.07 2.60
N ALA A 32 6.21 24.37 2.89
CA ALA A 32 7.43 25.15 3.03
C ALA A 32 8.33 24.52 4.09
N ALA A 33 9.48 24.00 3.66
CA ALA A 33 10.59 23.71 4.55
C ALA A 33 11.11 25.05 5.09
N THR A 34 10.62 25.47 6.26
CA THR A 34 11.24 26.57 7.00
C THR A 34 12.59 26.08 7.52
N VAL A 35 13.63 26.32 6.73
CA VAL A 35 15.00 26.36 7.20
C VAL A 35 15.07 27.54 8.17
N GLY A 36 14.94 27.25 9.46
CA GLY A 36 15.12 28.22 10.54
C GLY A 36 16.59 28.62 10.65
N SER A 37 17.11 29.36 9.68
CA SER A 37 18.31 30.17 9.86
C SER A 37 17.91 31.37 10.71
N LEU A 38 18.07 31.25 12.04
CA LEU A 38 18.00 32.39 12.93
C LEU A 38 19.25 33.25 12.68
N ALA A 39 19.22 34.08 11.64
CA ALA A 39 20.18 35.15 11.42
C ALA A 39 19.89 36.24 12.46
N ALA A 40 20.44 36.07 13.67
CA ALA A 40 20.58 37.16 14.61
C ALA A 40 21.47 38.22 13.94
N SER A 41 20.85 39.28 13.44
CA SER A 41 21.55 40.49 12.99
C SER A 41 22.03 41.26 14.22
N GLY A 42 23.02 40.69 14.90
CA GLY A 42 23.79 41.33 15.95
C GLY A 42 25.13 41.76 15.37
N HIS A 43 25.24 43.04 15.06
CA HIS A 43 26.50 43.68 14.71
C HIS A 43 27.44 43.60 15.93
N LEU A 44 28.38 42.66 15.90
CA LEU A 44 29.50 42.58 16.84
C LEU A 44 30.78 42.42 16.03
N THR A 45 31.54 43.51 16.00
CA THR A 45 33.00 43.59 16.13
C THR A 45 33.78 42.27 16.06
N THR A 46 34.75 42.25 15.13
CA THR A 46 36.07 41.57 15.23
C THR A 46 36.24 40.60 16.40
N GLU A 47 36.35 39.29 16.11
CA GLU A 47 37.46 38.42 16.55
C GLU A 47 37.20 36.95 16.20
N SER A 48 38.27 36.30 15.75
CA SER A 48 38.47 34.85 15.70
C SER A 48 37.48 34.02 14.89
N ALA A 49 37.92 33.66 13.67
CA ALA A 49 37.47 32.43 13.04
C ALA A 49 37.81 31.25 13.98
N ILE A 50 36.82 30.80 14.75
CA ILE A 50 36.92 29.54 15.49
C ILE A 50 37.03 28.45 14.43
N THR A 51 38.27 28.02 14.19
CA THR A 51 38.58 26.82 13.42
C THR A 51 38.19 25.61 14.29
N GLY A 52 36.88 25.42 14.45
CA GLY A 52 36.34 24.20 15.02
C GLY A 52 36.44 23.13 13.94
N MET A 53 37.26 22.11 14.16
CA MET A 53 37.14 20.88 13.38
C MET A 53 35.68 20.40 13.48
N PRO A 54 35.00 20.04 12.37
CA PRO A 54 33.68 19.47 12.46
C PRO A 54 33.75 18.21 13.32
N THR A 55 33.30 18.28 14.57
CA THR A 55 33.25 17.11 15.47
C THR A 55 32.03 16.25 15.17
N ALA A 56 31.40 16.44 14.00
CA ALA A 56 30.27 15.65 13.55
C ALA A 56 30.77 14.21 13.43
N ASN A 57 30.47 13.41 14.46
CA ASN A 57 30.79 12.00 14.48
C ASN A 57 30.06 11.36 13.29
N PRO A 58 30.77 10.83 12.28
CA PRO A 58 30.15 10.26 11.09
C PRO A 58 29.17 9.13 11.44
N ASN A 59 29.36 8.44 12.58
CA ASN A 59 28.43 7.43 13.07
C ASN A 59 27.07 8.01 13.49
N ALA A 60 27.04 9.24 14.03
CA ALA A 60 25.79 9.89 14.42
C ALA A 60 24.96 10.33 13.19
N VAL A 61 25.63 10.75 12.12
CA VAL A 61 24.97 11.10 10.85
C VAL A 61 24.43 9.84 10.16
N ALA A 62 25.19 8.74 10.16
CA ALA A 62 24.76 7.47 9.61
C ALA A 62 23.54 6.88 10.36
N ALA A 63 23.54 6.95 11.69
CA ALA A 63 22.41 6.52 12.51
C ALA A 63 21.15 7.36 12.20
N ALA A 64 21.27 8.69 12.17
CA ALA A 64 20.15 9.57 11.84
C ALA A 64 19.60 9.36 10.43
N ALA A 65 20.46 9.00 9.46
CA ALA A 65 20.03 8.65 8.10
C ALA A 65 19.27 7.32 8.06
N ALA A 66 19.72 6.32 8.82
CA ALA A 66 19.04 5.03 8.95
C ALA A 66 17.66 5.18 9.60
N ASP A 67 17.56 5.98 10.67
CA ASP A 67 16.29 6.24 11.35
C ASP A 67 15.27 6.92 10.41
N ARG A 68 15.73 7.89 9.61
CA ARG A 68 14.87 8.55 8.61
C ARG A 68 14.37 7.58 7.57
N LYS A 69 15.23 6.71 7.06
CA LYS A 69 14.86 5.69 6.08
C LYS A 69 13.84 4.71 6.65
N ALA A 70 14.05 4.25 7.89
CA ALA A 70 13.11 3.35 8.55
C ALA A 70 11.73 4.01 8.78
N ALA A 71 11.71 5.30 9.14
CA ALA A 71 10.45 6.03 9.30
C ALA A 71 9.69 6.18 7.97
N GLU A 72 10.39 6.45 6.88
CA GLU A 72 9.80 6.56 5.53
C GLU A 72 9.26 5.20 5.05
N GLU A 73 10.01 4.12 5.25
CA GLU A 73 9.56 2.76 4.91
C GLU A 73 8.32 2.36 5.73
N ALA A 74 8.26 2.71 7.01
CA ALA A 74 7.11 2.45 7.87
C ALA A 74 5.86 3.23 7.43
N ALA A 75 6.01 4.49 7.03
CA ALA A 75 4.91 5.30 6.50
C ALA A 75 4.35 4.70 5.19
N ASN A 76 5.24 4.36 4.25
CA ASN A 76 4.85 3.75 2.99
C ASN A 76 4.14 2.39 3.19
N LEU A 77 4.56 1.62 4.19
CA LEU A 77 3.92 0.34 4.53
C LEU A 77 2.50 0.55 5.09
N ALA A 78 2.31 1.54 5.97
CA ALA A 78 0.99 1.86 6.52
C ALA A 78 0.01 2.34 5.42
N ASP A 79 0.48 3.15 4.47
CA ASP A 79 -0.32 3.55 3.31
C ASP A 79 -0.68 2.35 2.42
N LEU A 80 0.22 1.38 2.26
CA LEU A 80 -0.05 0.15 1.54
C LEU A 80 -1.08 -0.72 2.26
N GLU A 81 -1.00 -0.86 3.59
CA GLU A 81 -1.99 -1.59 4.39
C GLU A 81 -3.41 -1.04 4.20
N ILE A 82 -3.56 0.29 4.22
CA ILE A 82 -4.85 0.95 4.00
C ILE A 82 -5.37 0.70 2.57
N GLN A 83 -4.48 0.73 1.57
CA GLN A 83 -4.84 0.46 0.18
C GLN A 83 -5.28 -0.99 -0.02
N VAL A 84 -4.55 -1.95 0.55
CA VAL A 84 -4.91 -3.38 0.51
C VAL A 84 -6.23 -3.59 1.22
N GLN A 85 -6.42 -3.05 2.42
CA GLN A 85 -7.68 -3.16 3.15
C GLN A 85 -8.86 -2.64 2.33
N ARG A 86 -8.73 -1.45 1.73
CA ARG A 86 -9.78 -0.86 0.90
C ARG A 86 -10.05 -1.71 -0.34
N SER A 87 -9.01 -2.12 -1.05
CA SER A 87 -9.16 -2.96 -2.25
C SER A 87 -9.82 -4.31 -1.94
N MET A 88 -9.45 -4.94 -0.83
CA MET A 88 -10.12 -6.16 -0.36
C MET A 88 -11.59 -5.89 -0.04
N GLN A 89 -11.88 -4.82 0.70
CA GLN A 89 -13.26 -4.47 1.05
C GLN A 89 -14.09 -4.17 -0.20
N ASP A 90 -13.56 -3.41 -1.16
CA ASP A 90 -14.23 -3.10 -2.43
C ASP A 90 -14.53 -4.38 -3.23
N PHE A 91 -13.60 -5.35 -3.25
CA PHE A 91 -13.81 -6.64 -3.89
C PHE A 91 -14.96 -7.43 -3.24
N PHE A 92 -15.03 -7.45 -1.91
CA PHE A 92 -16.08 -8.15 -1.17
C PHE A 92 -17.41 -7.40 -1.14
N ASP A 93 -17.42 -6.08 -1.28
CA ASP A 93 -18.65 -5.29 -1.37
C ASP A 93 -19.24 -5.28 -2.80
N ASP A 94 -18.45 -5.63 -3.82
CA ASP A 94 -18.91 -5.69 -5.21
C ASP A 94 -19.68 -7.00 -5.50
N PRO A 95 -21.01 -6.93 -5.73
CA PRO A 95 -21.85 -8.10 -6.01
C PRO A 95 -21.53 -8.80 -7.33
N ALA A 96 -20.68 -8.22 -8.20
CA ALA A 96 -20.20 -8.91 -9.39
C ALA A 96 -19.16 -10.00 -9.06
N ASN A 97 -18.44 -9.86 -7.95
CA ASN A 97 -17.37 -10.78 -7.54
C ASN A 97 -17.89 -12.00 -6.78
N HIS A 98 -19.11 -11.92 -6.24
CA HIS A 98 -19.72 -13.00 -5.47
C HIS A 98 -21.18 -13.19 -5.88
N ARG A 99 -21.60 -14.45 -6.04
CA ARG A 99 -23.01 -14.75 -6.40
C ARG A 99 -23.99 -14.57 -5.24
N VAL A 100 -23.46 -14.50 -4.02
CA VAL A 100 -24.20 -14.44 -2.76
C VAL A 100 -23.52 -13.40 -1.88
N ASP A 101 -24.29 -12.52 -1.25
CA ASP A 101 -23.76 -11.57 -0.28
C ASP A 101 -23.13 -12.37 0.88
N LEU A 102 -21.80 -12.28 0.98
CA LEU A 102 -21.03 -12.98 1.99
C LEU A 102 -20.97 -12.20 3.30
N GLY A 103 -21.40 -10.93 3.31
CA GLY A 103 -21.32 -10.05 4.47
C GLY A 103 -19.91 -9.90 5.03
N ILE A 104 -18.88 -10.03 4.18
CA ILE A 104 -17.47 -9.99 4.59
C ILE A 104 -17.06 -8.54 4.85
N LYS A 105 -16.47 -8.32 6.02
CA LYS A 105 -15.84 -7.04 6.39
C LYS A 105 -14.37 -7.25 6.74
N VAL A 106 -13.52 -6.42 6.13
CA VAL A 106 -12.09 -6.36 6.36
C VAL A 106 -11.83 -5.29 7.43
N LEU A 107 -11.51 -5.75 8.64
CA LEU A 107 -11.38 -4.88 9.81
C LEU A 107 -10.00 -4.23 9.88
N LYS A 108 -8.96 -5.03 9.62
CA LYS A 108 -7.56 -4.59 9.70
C LYS A 108 -6.71 -5.43 8.75
N VAL A 109 -5.68 -4.82 8.18
CA VAL A 109 -4.62 -5.51 7.45
C VAL A 109 -3.29 -5.11 8.08
N GLY A 110 -2.43 -6.09 8.36
CA GLY A 110 -1.06 -5.89 8.77
C GLY A 110 -0.12 -6.55 7.77
N LEU A 111 0.84 -5.82 7.24
CA LEU A 111 1.77 -6.28 6.22
C LEU A 111 3.21 -6.22 6.73
N VAL A 112 4.03 -7.14 6.23
CA VAL A 112 5.47 -7.18 6.45
C VAL A 112 6.13 -7.36 5.08
N LYS A 113 7.15 -6.55 4.80
CA LYS A 113 7.91 -6.68 3.55
C LYS A 113 8.75 -7.95 3.58
N SER A 114 8.44 -8.88 2.68
CA SER A 114 9.14 -10.18 2.54
C SER A 114 10.24 -10.09 1.49
N ALA A 115 9.97 -9.40 0.37
CA ALA A 115 10.96 -9.12 -0.68
C ALA A 115 10.73 -7.74 -1.31
N GLU A 116 11.54 -7.39 -2.31
CA GLU A 116 11.28 -6.22 -3.15
C GLU A 116 9.90 -6.39 -3.82
N ASN A 117 8.99 -5.44 -3.56
CA ASN A 117 7.61 -5.42 -4.06
C ASN A 117 6.73 -6.60 -3.60
N GLN A 118 7.15 -7.37 -2.60
CA GLN A 118 6.39 -8.49 -2.05
C GLN A 118 6.20 -8.32 -0.55
N TYR A 119 4.96 -8.47 -0.11
CA TYR A 119 4.54 -8.28 1.26
C TYR A 119 3.67 -9.47 1.68
N GLU A 120 3.89 -9.93 2.90
CA GLU A 120 3.10 -11.00 3.50
C GLU A 120 2.45 -10.43 4.75
N GLY A 121 1.22 -10.85 5.03
CA GLY A 121 0.48 -10.24 6.11
C GLY A 121 -0.72 -11.03 6.58
N MET A 122 -1.36 -10.46 7.59
CA MET A 122 -2.59 -10.98 8.17
C MET A 122 -3.68 -9.92 8.03
N ALA A 123 -4.80 -10.34 7.46
CA ALA A 123 -6.03 -9.56 7.45
C ALA A 123 -6.97 -10.09 8.53
N THR A 124 -7.41 -9.22 9.43
CA THR A 124 -8.49 -9.50 10.36
C THR A 124 -9.81 -9.27 9.63
N MET A 125 -10.61 -10.31 9.47
CA MET A 125 -11.86 -10.29 8.71
C MET A 125 -13.00 -10.90 9.51
N THR A 126 -14.24 -10.48 9.25
CA THR A 126 -15.47 -11.10 9.80
C THR A 126 -16.47 -11.30 8.67
N ALA A 127 -17.35 -12.29 8.79
CA ALA A 127 -18.49 -12.45 7.89
C ALA A 127 -19.80 -12.43 8.70
N ASN A 128 -20.81 -11.73 8.18
CA ASN A 128 -22.17 -11.66 8.76
C ASN A 128 -22.22 -11.28 10.25
N GLY A 129 -21.23 -10.52 10.74
CA GLY A 129 -21.14 -10.13 12.15
C GLY A 129 -20.67 -11.24 13.10
N GLY A 130 -20.11 -12.33 12.57
CA GLY A 130 -19.45 -13.38 13.34
C GLY A 130 -18.11 -12.96 13.94
N ASP A 131 -17.43 -13.90 14.57
CA ASP A 131 -16.15 -13.65 15.24
C ASP A 131 -15.05 -13.28 14.22
N PRO A 132 -14.23 -12.24 14.50
CA PRO A 132 -13.09 -11.92 13.67
C PRO A 132 -12.10 -13.09 13.55
N GLN A 133 -11.67 -13.39 12.32
CA GLN A 133 -10.65 -14.37 12.03
C GLN A 133 -9.45 -13.70 11.36
N GLU A 134 -8.26 -14.25 11.61
CA GLU A 134 -7.03 -13.82 10.96
C GLU A 134 -6.77 -14.67 9.72
N ILE A 135 -6.65 -14.01 8.57
CA ILE A 135 -6.49 -14.62 7.25
C ILE A 135 -5.16 -14.19 6.67
N THR A 136 -4.34 -15.14 6.22
CA THR A 136 -3.08 -14.85 5.54
C THR A 136 -3.34 -14.21 4.17
N VAL A 137 -2.62 -13.13 3.89
CA VAL A 137 -2.69 -12.38 2.63
C VAL A 137 -1.29 -12.22 2.07
N HIS A 138 -1.14 -12.51 0.79
CA HIS A 138 0.07 -12.25 0.01
C HIS A 138 -0.19 -11.05 -0.89
N VAL A 139 0.69 -10.07 -0.87
CA VAL A 139 0.53 -8.82 -1.62
C VAL A 139 1.76 -8.60 -2.48
N LYS A 140 1.53 -8.29 -3.76
CA LYS A 140 2.54 -7.80 -4.69
C LYS A 140 2.19 -6.38 -5.07
N ALA A 141 3.07 -5.45 -4.74
CA ALA A 141 2.84 -4.03 -4.99
C ALA A 141 4.09 -3.43 -5.67
N ASP A 142 3.90 -2.96 -6.90
CA ASP A 142 4.87 -2.15 -7.64
C ASP A 142 4.39 -0.67 -7.70
N ASP A 143 5.17 0.22 -8.32
CA ASP A 143 4.85 1.65 -8.42
C ASP A 143 3.49 1.97 -9.08
N ARG A 144 2.86 1.01 -9.76
CA ARG A 144 1.64 1.22 -10.55
C ARG A 144 0.51 0.26 -10.21
N THR A 145 0.84 -0.93 -9.75
CA THR A 145 -0.10 -2.05 -9.62
C THR A 145 0.06 -2.69 -8.26
N MET A 146 -1.08 -2.91 -7.61
CA MET A 146 -1.18 -3.67 -6.38
C MET A 146 -2.11 -4.86 -6.64
N MET A 147 -1.64 -6.05 -6.29
CA MET A 147 -2.42 -7.28 -6.33
C MET A 147 -2.29 -7.97 -4.99
N TRP A 148 -3.38 -8.55 -4.51
CA TRP A 148 -3.40 -9.35 -3.30
C TRP A 148 -4.08 -10.68 -3.57
N GLU A 149 -3.67 -11.70 -2.85
CA GLU A 149 -4.24 -13.04 -2.90
C GLU A 149 -4.32 -13.62 -1.49
N THR A 150 -5.30 -14.47 -1.27
CA THR A 150 -5.46 -15.24 -0.03
C THR A 150 -5.29 -16.72 -0.34
N ASP A 151 -4.86 -17.50 0.65
CA ASP A 151 -4.68 -18.93 0.44
C ASP A 151 -6.02 -19.59 0.10
N PRO A 152 -6.03 -20.62 -0.77
CA PRO A 152 -7.24 -21.36 -1.09
C PRO A 152 -7.90 -21.93 0.17
N GLY A 153 -9.16 -21.56 0.41
CA GLY A 153 -9.91 -22.00 1.60
C GLY A 153 -9.63 -21.18 2.87
N ALA A 154 -8.78 -20.15 2.82
CA ALA A 154 -8.50 -19.30 3.98
C ALA A 154 -9.73 -18.55 4.49
N LEU A 155 -10.75 -18.35 3.66
CA LEU A 155 -12.01 -17.68 4.05
C LEU A 155 -13.03 -18.62 4.71
N ILE A 156 -12.84 -19.95 4.66
CA ILE A 156 -13.78 -20.93 5.24
C ILE A 156 -14.06 -20.68 6.73
N PRO A 157 -13.06 -20.35 7.58
CA PRO A 157 -13.29 -20.09 9.00
C PRO A 157 -14.23 -18.89 9.29
N LEU A 158 -14.42 -17.97 8.35
CA LEU A 158 -15.28 -16.80 8.53
C LEU A 158 -16.77 -17.15 8.64
N PHE A 159 -17.18 -18.31 8.13
CA PHE A 159 -18.60 -18.71 8.04
C PHE A 159 -19.00 -19.74 9.10
N ARG A 160 -18.28 -19.78 10.23
CA ARG A 160 -18.54 -20.69 11.33
C ARG A 160 -19.51 -20.12 12.35
#